data_AF-A0A942Q962-F1
#
_entry.id   AF-A0A942Q962-F1
#
_cell.length_a   1.000
_cell.length_b   1.000
_cell.length_c   1.000
_cell.angle_alpha   90.00
_cell.angle_beta   90.00
_cell.angle_gamma   90.00
#
_symmetry.space_group_name_H-M   'P 1'
#
loop_
_entity.id
_entity.type
_entity.pdbx_description
1 polymer ?
#
loop_
_entity_poly.entity_id
_entity_poly.type
_entity_poly.pdbx_seq_one_letter_code
_entity_poly.pdbx_strand_id
1 'polypeptide(L)'
;MALTVKNPEVERLAEELAHLTGETKTEAIRKALLERKARLLYPQRQRKESILEFLEREVWPKLPPESLGKAPSKAEQEEILGFGPEGF
;
A
#
# COMPACT_ATOMS: atom_id res chain seq x y z
N MET A 1 32.13 5.82 -3.90
CA MET A 1 32.97 4.81 -4.57
C MET A 1 32.21 4.32 -5.80
N ALA A 2 32.89 4.10 -6.93
CA ALA A 2 32.26 3.57 -8.13
C ALA A 2 32.02 2.06 -8.00
N LEU A 3 30.83 1.59 -8.36
CA LEU A 3 30.51 0.17 -8.45
C LEU A 3 30.84 -0.32 -9.86
N THR A 4 31.69 -1.33 -10.00
CA THR A 4 31.93 -2.00 -11.28
C THR A 4 31.17 -3.31 -11.32
N VAL A 5 30.25 -3.43 -12.28
CA VAL A 5 29.47 -4.65 -12.50
C VAL A 5 30.11 -5.44 -13.63
N LYS A 6 30.72 -6.59 -13.31
CA LYS A 6 31.33 -7.50 -14.30
C LYS A 6 30.39 -8.63 -14.71
N ASN A 7 29.11 -8.30 -14.91
CA ASN A 7 28.09 -9.24 -15.36
C ASN A 7 27.39 -8.65 -16.59
N PRO A 8 27.53 -9.26 -17.79
CA PRO A 8 26.95 -8.73 -19.03
C PRO A 8 25.42 -8.72 -19.01
N GLU A 9 24.78 -9.62 -18.25
CA GLU A 9 23.33 -9.64 -18.12
C GLU A 9 22.83 -8.41 -17.36
N VAL A 10 23.52 -8.03 -16.28
CA VAL A 10 23.16 -6.85 -15.49
C VAL A 10 23.37 -5.57 -16.30
N GLU A 11 24.42 -5.52 -17.12
CA GLU A 11 24.66 -4.40 -18.03
C GLU A 11 23.56 -4.27 -19.08
N ARG A 12 23.13 -5.38 -19.68
CA ARG A 12 22.00 -5.41 -20.62
C ARG A 12 20.71 -4.92 -19.96
N LEU A 13 20.39 -5.41 -18.75
CA LEU A 13 19.21 -4.98 -18.01
C LEU A 13 19.25 -3.49 -17.66
N ALA A 14 20.41 -2.97 -17.29
CA ALA A 14 20.58 -1.54 -17.01
C ALA A 14 20.41 -0.67 -18.27
N GLU A 15 20.90 -1.13 -19.42
CA GLU A 15 20.69 -0.48 -20.71
C GLU A 15 19.21 -0.48 -21.11
N GLU A 16 18.54 -1.63 -21.04
CA GLU A 16 17.12 -1.75 -21.38
C GLU A 16 16.26 -0.84 -20.49
N LEU A 17 16.52 -0.84 -19.18
CA LEU A 17 15.78 0.02 -18.25
C LEU A 17 16.05 1.50 -18.51
N ALA A 18 17.29 1.88 -18.78
CA ALA A 18 17.67 3.24 -19.15
C ALA A 18 16.96 3.70 -20.43
N HIS A 19 16.88 2.85 -21.46
CA HIS A 19 16.15 3.15 -22.69
C HIS A 19 14.64 3.32 -22.45
N LEU A 20 14.04 2.48 -21.62
CA LEU A 20 12.61 2.55 -21.32
C LEU A 20 12.24 3.79 -20.50
N THR A 21 13.10 4.23 -19.58
CA THR A 21 12.83 5.37 -18.69
C THR A 21 13.39 6.69 -19.19
N GLY A 22 14.29 6.67 -20.18
CA GLY A 22 15.02 7.86 -20.65
C GLY A 22 16.11 8.33 -19.68
N GLU A 23 16.54 7.46 -18.75
CA GLU A 23 17.52 7.77 -17.72
C GLU A 23 18.90 7.23 -18.06
N THR A 24 19.92 7.57 -17.25
CA THR A 24 21.24 6.93 -17.38
C THR A 24 21.21 5.53 -16.76
N LYS A 25 22.06 4.60 -17.24
CA LYS A 25 22.23 3.27 -16.65
C LYS A 25 22.47 3.32 -15.14
N THR A 26 23.28 4.27 -14.68
CA THR A 26 23.57 4.46 -13.26
C THR A 26 22.32 4.84 -12.47
N GLU A 27 21.49 5.74 -13.01
CA GLU A 27 20.27 6.16 -12.34
C GLU A 27 19.20 5.06 -12.34
N ALA A 28 19.08 4.32 -13.44
CA ALA A 28 18.24 3.14 -13.53
C ALA A 28 18.62 2.09 -12.46
N ILE A 29 19.93 1.80 -12.30
CA ILE A 29 20.44 0.89 -11.27
C ILE A 29 20.15 1.45 -9.86
N ARG A 30 20.41 2.74 -9.62
CA ARG A 30 20.16 3.38 -8.33
C ARG A 30 18.69 3.25 -7.92
N LYS A 31 17.76 3.57 -8.82
CA LYS A 31 16.32 3.47 -8.55
C LYS A 31 15.89 2.03 -8.32
N ALA A 32 16.34 1.08 -9.15
CA ALA A 32 16.02 -0.33 -8.97
C ALA A 32 16.46 -0.87 -7.59
N LEU A 33 17.64 -0.46 -7.11
CA LEU A 33 18.14 -0.81 -5.78
C LEU A 33 17.30 -0.17 -4.67
N LEU A 34 16.95 1.12 -4.80
CA LEU A 34 16.10 1.82 -3.83
C LEU A 34 14.72 1.19 -3.72
N GLU A 35 14.10 0.84 -4.84
CA GLU A 35 12.81 0.17 -4.85
C GLU A 35 12.88 -1.24 -4.24
N ARG A 36 13.93 -2.01 -4.55
CA ARG A 36 14.12 -3.33 -3.96
C ARG A 36 14.32 -3.22 -2.45
N LYS A 37 15.10 -2.24 -1.99
CA LYS A 37 15.27 -1.94 -0.57
C LYS A 37 13.94 -1.55 0.08
N ALA A 38 13.16 -0.68 -0.56
CA ALA A 38 11.85 -0.26 -0.06
C ALA A 38 10.88 -1.44 0.09
N ARG A 39 10.80 -2.32 -0.91
CA ARG A 39 9.99 -3.56 -0.87
C ARG A 39 10.40 -4.51 0.26
N LEU A 40 11.67 -4.52 0.65
CA LEU A 40 12.19 -5.38 1.71
C LEU A 40 12.08 -4.76 3.10
N LEU A 41 12.25 -3.44 3.23
CA LEU A 41 12.11 -2.72 4.52
C LEU A 41 10.67 -2.53 4.93
N TYR A 42 9.80 -2.31 3.95
CA TYR A 42 8.36 -2.31 4.12
C TYR A 42 7.85 -3.53 3.36
N PRO A 43 8.07 -4.76 3.88
CA PRO A 43 7.30 -5.86 3.36
C PRO A 43 5.85 -5.39 3.42
N GLN A 44 5.13 -5.50 2.31
CA GLN A 44 3.69 -5.31 2.29
C GLN A 44 3.14 -6.37 3.25
N ARG A 45 3.18 -6.12 4.58
CA ARG A 45 2.25 -6.72 5.53
C ARG A 45 0.95 -6.59 4.80
N GLN A 46 0.32 -7.72 4.48
CA GLN A 46 -0.79 -7.72 3.54
C GLN A 46 -1.69 -6.60 4.03
N ARG A 47 -1.90 -5.55 3.23
CA ARG A 47 -2.54 -4.31 3.70
C ARG A 47 -3.82 -4.62 4.50
N LYS A 48 -4.48 -5.71 4.13
CA LYS A 48 -5.57 -6.39 4.85
C LYS A 48 -5.23 -6.80 6.29
N GLU A 49 -4.17 -7.58 6.52
CA GLU A 49 -3.70 -7.98 7.86
C GLU A 49 -3.42 -6.75 8.74
N SER A 50 -2.77 -5.71 8.21
CA SER A 50 -2.51 -4.49 9.00
C SER A 50 -3.78 -3.70 9.32
N ILE A 51 -4.76 -3.69 8.41
CA ILE A 51 -6.04 -3.03 8.63
C ILE A 51 -6.88 -3.82 9.65
N LEU A 52 -6.91 -5.15 9.54
CA LEU A 52 -7.62 -6.00 10.50
C LEU A 52 -7.02 -5.87 11.89
N GLU A 53 -5.70 -5.90 12.04
CA GLU A 53 -5.03 -5.70 13.33
C GLU A 53 -5.38 -4.33 13.94
N PHE A 54 -5.43 -3.28 13.12
CA PHE A 54 -5.86 -1.95 13.55
C PHE A 54 -7.34 -1.92 13.96
N LEU A 55 -8.24 -2.51 13.16
CA LEU A 55 -9.66 -2.56 13.48
C LEU A 55 -9.90 -3.32 14.79
N GLU A 56 -9.23 -4.47 14.97
CA GLU A 56 -9.31 -5.30 16.18
C GLU A 56 -8.82 -4.58 17.43
N ARG A 57 -7.71 -3.86 17.34
CA ARG A 57 -7.07 -3.25 18.52
C ARG A 57 -7.61 -1.86 18.84
N GLU A 58 -7.92 -1.06 17.82
CA GLU A 58 -8.18 0.37 17.99
C GLU A 58 -9.63 0.77 17.74
N VAL A 59 -10.38 0.03 16.93
CA VAL A 59 -11.73 0.42 16.49
C VAL A 59 -12.81 -0.40 17.18
N TRP A 60 -12.79 -1.73 17.03
CA TRP A 60 -13.82 -2.62 17.59
C TRP A 60 -13.99 -2.53 19.11
N PRO A 61 -12.95 -2.36 19.94
CA PRO A 61 -13.12 -2.18 21.39
C PRO A 61 -13.85 -0.89 21.79
N LYS A 62 -13.95 0.09 20.88
CA LYS A 62 -14.65 1.36 21.10
C LYS A 62 -16.10 1.33 20.62
N LEU A 63 -16.52 0.26 19.93
CA LEU A 63 -17.89 0.12 19.46
C LEU A 63 -18.78 -0.47 20.57
N PRO A 64 -20.07 -0.09 20.62
CA PRO A 64 -21.04 -0.78 21.46
C PRO A 64 -21.08 -2.29 21.15
N PRO A 65 -21.10 -3.17 22.16
CA PRO A 65 -21.16 -4.62 21.94
C PRO A 65 -22.35 -5.06 21.08
N GLU A 66 -23.44 -4.30 21.15
CA GLU A 66 -24.70 -4.56 20.43
C GLU A 66 -24.57 -4.37 18.91
N SER A 67 -23.58 -3.59 18.48
CA SER A 67 -23.30 -3.23 17.09
C SER A 67 -22.22 -4.12 16.46
N LEU A 68 -21.47 -4.90 17.26
CA LEU A 68 -20.45 -5.80 16.75
C LEU A 68 -21.09 -6.92 15.91
N GLY A 69 -20.58 -7.12 14.68
CA GLY A 69 -21.07 -8.15 13.76
C GLY A 69 -22.40 -7.85 13.08
N LYS A 70 -23.00 -6.67 13.32
CA LYS A 70 -24.24 -6.24 12.67
C LYS A 70 -23.95 -5.09 11.72
N ALA A 71 -24.20 -5.30 10.43
CA ALA A 71 -24.22 -4.19 9.49
C ALA A 71 -25.51 -3.37 9.68
N PRO A 72 -25.45 -2.03 9.66
CA PRO A 72 -26.65 -1.21 9.68
C PRO A 72 -27.51 -1.50 8.45
N SER A 73 -28.82 -1.55 8.64
CA SER A 73 -29.81 -1.61 7.58
C SER A 73 -29.73 -0.38 6.68
N LYS A 74 -30.34 -0.45 5.49
CA LYS A 74 -30.34 0.68 4.54
C LYS A 74 -30.94 1.95 5.16
N ALA A 75 -32.02 1.82 5.92
CA ALA A 75 -32.67 2.95 6.60
C ALA A 75 -31.76 3.56 7.68
N GLU A 76 -31.08 2.73 8.48
CA GLU A 76 -30.11 3.20 9.48
C GLU A 76 -28.90 3.87 8.81
N GLN A 77 -28.44 3.35 7.67
CA GLN A 77 -27.37 3.98 6.89
C GLN A 77 -27.79 5.36 6.39
N GLU A 78 -28.99 5.47 5.83
CA GLU A 78 -29.54 6.75 5.36
C GLU A 78 -29.65 7.75 6.52
N GLU A 79 -30.10 7.33 7.69
CA GLU A 79 -30.17 8.19 8.87
C GLU A 79 -28.79 8.62 9.40
N ILE A 80 -27.81 7.70 9.46
CA ILE A 80 -26.41 8.01 9.80
C ILE A 80 -25.80 9.02 8.81
N LEU A 81 -26.14 8.92 7.53
CA LEU A 81 -25.64 9.80 6.47
C LEU A 81 -26.42 11.12 6.37
N GLY A 82 -27.49 11.30 7.16
CA GLY A 82 -28.35 12.50 7.14
C GLY A 82 -29.39 12.52 6.02
N PHE A 83 -29.66 11.40 5.36
CA PHE A 83 -30.71 11.18 4.36
C PHE A 83 -31.98 10.51 4.94
N GLY A 84 -32.12 10.51 6.27
CA GLY A 84 -33.31 9.97 6.94
C GLY A 84 -34.58 10.79 6.69
N PRO A 85 -35.72 10.45 7.31
CA PRO A 85 -36.99 11.16 7.15
C PRO A 85 -36.96 12.64 7.58
N GLU A 86 -35.97 13.03 8.40
CA GLU A 86 -35.67 14.40 8.83
C GLU A 86 -34.50 15.03 8.01
N GLY A 87 -33.98 14.33 7.01
CA GLY A 87 -32.89 14.78 6.14
C GLY A 87 -33.34 15.83 5.11
N PHE A 88 -32.40 16.63 4.62
CA PHE A 88 -32.62 17.57 3.51
C PHE A 88 -32.74 16.86 2.16
#